data_AF-A0A845F2Y5-F1
#
_entry.id   AF-A0A845F2Y5-F1
#
_cell.length_a   1.000
_cell.length_b   1.000
_cell.length_c   1.000
_cell.angle_alpha   90.00
_cell.angle_beta   90.00
_cell.angle_gamma   90.00
#
_symmetry.space_group_name_H-M   'P 1'
#
loop_
_entity.id
_entity.type
_entity.pdbx_description
1 polymer ?
#
loop_
_entity_poly.entity_id
_entity_poly.type
_entity_poly.pdbx_seq_one_letter_code
_entity_poly.pdbx_strand_id
1 'polypeptide(L)'
;MFEIIDALVPTFIAFGFPLAAYIIGYVKMSEAERKEVRETFLTLKSLFTGGFIGLGLFVVAIGDALTINSLKVVGLLFLIPGTVFTSVIVWKRSKVKGITTVLLLSVVIYFWGLPV
;
A
#
# COMPACT_ATOMS: atom_id res chain seq x y z
N MET A 1 -13.74 -7.62 -21.90
CA MET A 1 -14.70 -7.14 -20.88
C MET A 1 -14.79 -8.10 -19.71
N PHE A 2 -15.08 -9.38 -19.95
CA PHE A 2 -15.06 -10.43 -18.91
C PHE A 2 -13.73 -10.48 -18.13
N GLU A 3 -12.59 -10.56 -18.84
CA GLU A 3 -11.26 -10.62 -18.19
C GLU A 3 -10.93 -9.41 -17.30
N ILE A 4 -11.40 -8.21 -17.67
CA ILE A 4 -11.20 -6.99 -16.86
C ILE A 4 -12.02 -7.07 -15.57
N ILE A 5 -13.27 -7.55 -15.65
CA ILE A 5 -14.14 -7.72 -14.49
C ILE A 5 -13.57 -8.81 -13.57
N ASP A 6 -13.07 -9.91 -14.13
CA ASP A 6 -12.45 -11.02 -13.40
C ASP A 6 -11.20 -10.58 -12.62
N ALA A 7 -10.48 -9.54 -13.09
CA ALA A 7 -9.34 -8.94 -12.39
C ALA A 7 -9.74 -7.81 -11.42
N LEU A 8 -10.74 -6.99 -11.75
CA LEU A 8 -11.17 -5.85 -10.93
C LEU A 8 -11.93 -6.28 -9.67
N VAL A 9 -12.81 -7.28 -9.77
CA VAL A 9 -13.59 -7.77 -8.63
C VAL A 9 -12.70 -8.22 -7.47
N PRO A 10 -11.72 -9.13 -7.65
CA PRO A 10 -10.83 -9.51 -6.56
C PRO A 10 -9.97 -8.34 -6.06
N THR A 11 -9.57 -7.42 -6.94
CA THR A 11 -8.82 -6.21 -6.54
C THR A 11 -9.66 -5.34 -5.59
N PHE A 12 -10.91 -5.04 -5.93
CA PHE A 12 -11.79 -4.27 -5.06
C PHE A 12 -12.15 -5.00 -3.77
N ILE A 13 -12.26 -6.33 -3.79
CA ILE A 13 -12.45 -7.09 -2.56
C ILE A 13 -11.21 -6.99 -1.66
N ALA A 14 -10.01 -7.22 -2.22
CA ALA A 14 -8.76 -7.24 -1.47
C ALA A 14 -8.42 -5.89 -0.82
N PHE A 15 -8.69 -4.77 -1.50
CA PHE A 15 -8.39 -3.43 -0.99
C PHE A 15 -9.60 -2.70 -0.40
N GLY A 16 -10.78 -2.88 -1.00
CA GLY A 16 -12.01 -2.22 -0.60
C GLY A 16 -12.59 -2.75 0.70
N PHE A 17 -12.50 -4.06 0.98
CA PHE A 17 -12.99 -4.61 2.24
C PHE A 17 -12.21 -4.08 3.46
N PRO A 18 -10.86 -4.13 3.50
CA PRO A 18 -10.10 -3.51 4.59
C PRO A 18 -10.34 -2.01 4.71
N LEU A 19 -10.43 -1.29 3.58
CA LEU A 19 -10.70 0.15 3.59
C LEU A 19 -12.07 0.46 4.19
N ALA A 20 -13.12 -0.26 3.77
CA ALA A 20 -14.46 -0.10 4.31
C ALA A 20 -14.52 -0.44 5.80
N ALA A 21 -13.90 -1.54 6.22
CA ALA A 21 -13.81 -1.91 7.63
C ALA A 21 -13.12 -0.81 8.46
N TYR A 22 -12.05 -0.23 7.92
CA TYR A 22 -11.32 0.86 8.56
C TYR A 22 -12.16 2.14 8.68
N ILE A 23 -12.86 2.53 7.61
CA ILE A 23 -13.76 3.70 7.59
C ILE A 23 -14.91 3.50 8.59
N ILE A 24 -15.57 2.34 8.57
CA ILE A 24 -16.68 2.03 9.47
C ILE A 24 -16.22 2.06 10.93
N GLY A 25 -15.06 1.48 11.22
CA GLY A 25 -14.45 1.53 12.56
C GLY A 25 -14.21 2.97 13.01
N TYR A 26 -13.57 3.78 12.15
CA TYR A 26 -13.27 5.18 12.44
C TYR A 26 -14.53 6.04 12.66
N VAL A 27 -15.59 5.82 11.88
CA VAL A 27 -16.87 6.53 12.04
C VAL A 27 -17.58 6.14 13.34
N LYS A 28 -17.39 4.92 13.85
CA LYS A 28 -18.01 4.47 15.12
C LYS A 28 -17.25 4.92 16.37
N MET A 29 -16.02 5.41 16.23
CA MET A 29 -15.20 5.88 17.34
C MET A 29 -15.68 7.23 17.91
N SER A 30 -15.44 7.43 19.21
CA SER A 30 -15.56 8.71 19.89
C SER A 30 -14.55 9.74 19.37
N GLU A 31 -14.76 11.03 19.67
CA GLU A 31 -13.83 12.09 19.28
C GLU A 31 -12.42 11.89 19.85
N ALA A 32 -12.30 11.39 21.07
CA ALA A 32 -11.01 11.11 21.70
C ALA A 32 -10.24 10.00 20.95
N GLU A 33 -10.92 8.89 20.64
CA GLU A 33 -10.34 7.76 19.90
C GLU A 33 -9.96 8.18 18.46
N ARG A 34 -10.83 8.94 17.78
CA ARG A 34 -10.53 9.47 16.44
C ARG A 34 -9.28 10.34 16.43
N LYS A 35 -9.09 11.16 17.46
CA LYS A 35 -7.91 12.01 17.61
C LYS A 35 -6.63 11.16 17.74
N GLU A 36 -6.65 10.15 18.62
CA GLU A 36 -5.51 9.24 18.79
C GLU A 36 -5.17 8.48 17.50
N VAL A 37 -6.19 8.00 16.78
CA VAL A 37 -6.00 7.34 15.48
C VAL A 37 -5.38 8.30 14.47
N ARG A 38 -5.87 9.54 14.37
CA ARG A 38 -5.27 10.55 13.48
C ARG A 38 -3.80 10.79 13.83
N GLU A 39 -3.47 10.99 15.09
CA GLU A 39 -2.09 11.20 15.53
C GLU A 39 -1.19 10.02 15.18
N THR A 40 -1.69 8.80 15.30
CA THR A 40 -0.97 7.58 14.93
C THR A 40 -0.79 7.44 13.41
N PHE A 41 -1.84 7.71 12.63
CA PHE A 41 -1.83 7.55 11.17
C PHE A 41 -1.08 8.65 10.43
N LEU A 42 -1.05 9.86 10.99
CA LEU A 42 -0.33 11.00 10.42
C LEU A 42 1.18 11.00 10.74
N THR A 43 1.67 10.00 11.49
CA THR A 43 3.11 9.83 11.63
C THR A 43 3.76 9.48 10.29
N LEU A 44 4.96 9.99 10.03
CA LEU A 44 5.73 9.67 8.81
C LEU A 44 5.87 8.15 8.61
N LYS A 45 6.06 7.40 9.70
CA LYS A 45 6.12 5.94 9.65
C LYS A 45 4.83 5.36 9.07
N SER A 46 3.68 5.72 9.62
CA SER A 46 2.38 5.20 9.16
C SER A 46 2.07 5.64 7.73
N LEU A 47 2.37 6.89 7.37
CA LEU A 47 2.16 7.40 6.02
C LEU A 47 2.98 6.65 4.97
N PHE A 48 4.28 6.41 5.21
CA PHE A 48 5.11 5.70 4.24
C PHE A 48 4.85 4.19 4.22
N THR A 49 4.64 3.57 5.39
CA THR A 49 4.46 2.11 5.46
C THR A 49 3.06 1.66 5.11
N GLY A 50 2.02 2.29 5.65
CA GLY A 50 0.63 1.95 5.34
C GLY A 50 0.13 2.69 4.10
N GLY A 51 0.34 4.00 4.06
CA GLY A 51 -0.17 4.87 3.00
C GLY A 51 0.52 4.63 1.65
N PHE A 52 1.81 4.94 1.53
CA PHE A 52 2.52 4.86 0.24
C PHE A 52 2.60 3.43 -0.31
N ILE A 53 2.94 2.44 0.54
CA ILE A 53 2.98 1.05 0.07
C ILE A 53 1.57 0.56 -0.26
N GLY A 54 0.58 0.77 0.62
CA GLY A 54 -0.80 0.31 0.37
C GLY A 54 -1.44 0.95 -0.85
N LEU A 55 -1.35 2.27 -0.99
CA LEU A 55 -1.86 3.02 -2.13
C LEU A 55 -1.12 2.63 -3.42
N GLY A 56 0.21 2.51 -3.37
CA GLY A 56 0.99 2.13 -4.54
C GLY A 56 0.65 0.71 -5.04
N LEU A 57 0.49 -0.26 -4.14
CA LEU A 57 0.04 -1.62 -4.49
C LEU A 57 -1.36 -1.60 -5.11
N PHE A 58 -2.29 -0.83 -4.53
CA PHE A 58 -3.64 -0.69 -5.06
C PHE A 58 -3.62 -0.12 -6.49
N VAL A 59 -2.86 0.96 -6.70
CA VAL A 59 -2.78 1.62 -8.01
C VAL A 59 -2.11 0.73 -9.06
N VAL A 60 -1.06 -0.02 -8.69
CA VAL A 60 -0.47 -1.04 -9.57
C VAL A 60 -1.50 -2.11 -9.93
N ALA A 61 -2.21 -2.67 -8.95
CA ALA A 61 -3.20 -3.72 -9.18
C ALA A 61 -4.35 -3.27 -10.09
N ILE A 62 -4.83 -2.02 -9.94
CA ILE A 62 -5.82 -1.44 -10.84
C ILE A 62 -5.22 -1.21 -12.24
N GLY A 63 -3.97 -0.74 -12.33
CA GLY A 63 -3.25 -0.59 -13.58
C GLY A 63 -3.13 -1.91 -14.35
N ASP A 64 -2.83 -3.00 -13.65
CA ASP A 64 -2.82 -4.35 -14.22
C ASP A 64 -4.20 -4.81 -14.66
N ALA A 65 -5.21 -4.70 -13.79
CA ALA A 65 -6.57 -5.13 -14.10
C ALA A 65 -7.19 -4.37 -15.28
N LEU A 66 -6.80 -3.10 -15.47
CA LEU A 66 -7.25 -2.26 -16.59
C LEU A 66 -6.31 -2.29 -17.79
N THR A 67 -5.17 -2.99 -17.72
CA THR A 67 -4.10 -2.98 -18.74
C THR A 67 -3.55 -1.57 -19.07
N ILE A 68 -3.51 -0.68 -18.07
CA ILE A 68 -3.04 0.71 -18.18
C ILE A 68 -1.63 0.85 -17.59
N ASN A 69 -0.61 0.76 -18.44
CA ASN A 69 0.80 0.87 -18.02
C ASN A 69 1.14 2.20 -17.33
N SER A 70 0.55 3.32 -17.75
CA SER A 70 0.78 4.61 -17.10
C SER A 70 0.31 4.63 -15.65
N LEU A 71 -0.78 3.91 -15.34
CA LEU A 71 -1.29 3.78 -13.98
C LEU A 71 -0.36 2.91 -13.12
N LYS A 72 0.20 1.82 -13.68
CA LYS A 72 1.24 1.04 -13.01
C LYS A 72 2.45 1.90 -12.62
N VAL A 73 2.92 2.76 -13.54
CA VAL A 73 4.03 3.69 -13.26
C VAL A 73 3.67 4.63 -12.12
N VAL A 74 2.46 5.18 -12.08
CA VAL A 74 2.00 6.01 -10.95
C VAL A 74 2.03 5.21 -9.64
N GLY A 75 1.56 3.97 -9.64
CA GLY A 75 1.62 3.10 -8.44
C GLY A 75 3.05 2.83 -7.97
N LEU A 76 3.98 2.62 -8.90
CA LEU A 76 5.41 2.47 -8.60
C LEU A 76 6.02 3.73 -7.97
N LEU A 77 5.59 4.92 -8.37
CA LEU A 77 6.02 6.19 -7.77
C LEU A 77 5.60 6.33 -6.30
N PHE A 78 4.58 5.59 -5.83
CA PHE A 78 4.26 5.49 -4.41
C PHE A 78 4.99 4.33 -3.73
N LEU A 79 5.06 3.16 -4.37
CA LEU A 79 5.69 1.96 -3.82
C LEU A 79 7.18 2.14 -3.53
N ILE A 80 7.93 2.76 -4.44
CA ILE A 80 9.39 2.89 -4.32
C ILE A 80 9.76 3.77 -3.11
N PRO A 81 9.23 5.01 -2.95
CA PRO A 81 9.50 5.80 -1.76
C PRO A 81 9.03 5.13 -0.47
N GLY A 82 7.83 4.52 -0.48
CA GLY A 82 7.30 3.78 0.67
C GLY A 82 8.25 2.65 1.11
N THR A 83 8.80 1.92 0.15
CA THR A 83 9.77 0.83 0.36
C THR A 83 11.06 1.34 0.96
N VAL A 84 11.64 2.39 0.37
CA VAL A 84 12.90 2.98 0.86
C VAL A 84 12.73 3.52 2.27
N PHE A 85 11.70 4.33 2.52
CA PHE A 85 11.46 4.92 3.83
C PHE A 85 11.18 3.87 4.90
N THR A 86 10.32 2.89 4.61
CA THR A 86 9.99 1.81 5.55
C THR A 86 11.24 1.02 5.90
N SER A 87 12.06 0.68 4.90
CA SER A 87 13.32 -0.04 5.11
C SER A 87 14.29 0.74 6.01
N VAL A 88 14.44 2.06 5.79
CA VAL A 88 15.27 2.93 6.64
C VAL A 88 14.76 2.97 8.08
N ILE A 89 13.44 3.08 8.28
CA ILE A 89 12.83 3.09 9.62
C ILE A 89 13.08 1.77 10.35
N VAL A 90 12.91 0.64 9.66
CA VAL A 90 13.14 -0.70 10.24
C VAL A 90 14.63 -0.91 10.52
N TRP A 91 15.51 -0.50 9.60
CA TRP A 91 16.96 -0.59 9.71
C TRP A 91 17.51 0.13 10.94
N LYS A 92 16.93 1.28 11.31
CA LYS A 92 17.28 2.01 12.55
C LYS A 92 17.05 1.18 13.82
N ARG A 93 16.13 0.22 13.79
CA ARG A 93 15.83 -0.68 14.92
C ARG A 93 16.59 -2.02 14.82
N SER A 94 16.75 -2.55 13.60
CA SER A 94 17.48 -3.79 13.34
C SER A 94 17.98 -3.82 11.91
N LYS A 95 19.30 -3.90 11.73
CA LYS A 95 19.95 -3.95 10.42
C LYS A 95 19.45 -5.12 9.58
N VAL A 96 19.41 -6.32 10.19
CA VAL A 96 18.93 -7.55 9.55
C VAL A 96 17.50 -7.37 9.07
N LYS A 97 16.58 -6.91 9.95
CA LYS A 97 15.18 -6.70 9.56
C LYS A 97 15.04 -5.63 8.46
N GLY A 98 15.84 -4.57 8.51
CA GLY A 98 15.85 -3.54 7.48
C GLY A 98 16.22 -4.09 6.11
N ILE A 99 17.30 -4.88 6.02
CA ILE A 99 17.71 -5.56 4.78
C ILE A 99 16.63 -6.54 4.32
N THR A 100 16.04 -7.32 5.23
CA THR A 100 14.93 -8.22 4.89
C THR A 100 13.72 -7.45 4.33
N THR A 101 13.38 -6.29 4.89
CA THR A 101 12.31 -5.43 4.36
C THR A 101 12.61 -4.95 2.94
N VAL A 102 13.85 -4.52 2.65
CA VAL A 102 14.26 -4.16 1.28
C VAL A 102 14.03 -5.34 0.34
N LEU A 103 14.58 -6.52 0.69
CA LEU A 103 14.50 -7.71 -0.16
C LEU A 103 13.05 -8.10 -0.46
N LEU A 104 12.20 -8.17 0.57
CA LEU A 104 10.79 -8.53 0.40
C LEU A 104 10.04 -7.54 -0.50
N LEU A 105 10.23 -6.24 -0.28
CA LEU A 105 9.53 -5.22 -1.07
C LEU A 105 10.09 -5.12 -2.49
N SER A 106 11.38 -5.37 -2.70
CA SER A 106 11.95 -5.49 -4.04
C SER A 106 11.36 -6.67 -4.82
N VAL A 107 11.14 -7.83 -4.16
CA VAL A 107 10.46 -8.98 -4.77
C VAL A 107 9.03 -8.60 -5.18
N VAL A 108 8.29 -7.91 -4.31
CA VAL A 108 6.93 -7.43 -4.64
C VAL A 108 6.95 -6.48 -5.84
N ILE A 109 7.86 -5.51 -5.87
CA ILE A 109 7.98 -4.57 -6.99
C ILE A 109 8.35 -5.31 -8.29
N TYR A 110 9.25 -6.30 -8.24
CA TYR A 110 9.68 -7.03 -9.43
C TYR A 110 8.54 -7.87 -10.04
N PHE A 111 7.83 -8.66 -9.22
CA PHE A 111 6.81 -9.57 -9.72
C PHE A 111 5.45 -8.92 -10.00
N TRP A 112 5.10 -7.86 -9.28
CA TRP A 112 3.80 -7.19 -9.42
C TRP A 112 3.90 -5.79 -10.01
N GLY A 113 4.98 -5.06 -9.75
CA GLY A 113 5.09 -3.66 -10.15
C GLY A 113 5.54 -3.46 -11.60
N LEU A 114 6.48 -4.27 -12.09
CA LEU A 114 7.07 -4.06 -13.40
C LEU A 114 6.12 -4.54 -14.51
N PRO A 115 5.96 -3.76 -15.61
CA PRO A 115 5.32 -4.25 -16.81
C PRO A 115 6.23 -5.32 -17.44
N VAL A 116 5.69 -6.52 -17.66
CA VAL A 116 6.32 -7.59 -18.45
C VAL A 116 5.78 -7.50 -19.87
#